data_AF-A0A173XI23-F1
#
_entry.id   AF-A0A173XI23-F1
#
_cell.length_a   1.000
_cell.length_b   1.000
_cell.length_c   1.000
_cell.angle_alpha   90.00
_cell.angle_beta   90.00
_cell.angle_gamma   90.00
#
_symmetry.space_group_name_H-M   'P 1'
#
loop_
_entity.id
_entity.type
_entity.pdbx_description
1 polymer ?
#
loop_
_entity_poly.entity_id
_entity_poly.type
_entity_poly.pdbx_seq_one_letter_code
_entity_poly.pdbx_strand_id
1 'polypeptide(L)'
;MTKDVLVSISGKHIDIMDDPARGYEVGEDGIEVVTPANYYCRNGKHYILYDEVLEGMAGTIKNKIKITGTDCLEIMKSGVTSSHMVFEKNKKNLTYYKTPYGQMLVGVNTKNMEISVDEDQIGVKVAYELDVNHEPMADCRINMSIVPRNSKGVSMQLDIR
;
A
#
# COMPACT_ATOMS: atom_id res chain seq x y z
N MET A 1 -6.83 -19.05 -4.44
CA MET A 1 -7.17 -17.89 -3.59
C MET A 1 -8.66 -17.79 -3.36
N THR A 2 -9.08 -17.47 -2.13
CA THR A 2 -10.49 -17.34 -1.71
C THR A 2 -10.94 -15.88 -1.68
N LYS A 3 -12.26 -15.64 -1.64
CA LYS A 3 -12.82 -14.29 -1.50
C LYS A 3 -12.43 -13.62 -0.18
N ASP A 4 -12.40 -14.37 0.91
CA ASP A 4 -12.05 -13.84 2.23
C ASP A 4 -10.57 -14.09 2.51
N VAL A 5 -9.82 -13.02 2.69
CA VAL A 5 -8.36 -13.04 2.87
C VAL A 5 -7.95 -12.20 4.07
N LEU A 6 -6.72 -12.40 4.52
CA LEU A 6 -6.02 -11.52 5.43
C LEU A 6 -4.94 -10.80 4.61
N VAL A 7 -4.91 -9.47 4.65
CA VAL A 7 -3.83 -8.68 4.07
C VAL A 7 -2.92 -8.21 5.19
N SER A 8 -1.62 -8.46 5.01
CA SER A 8 -0.55 -7.91 5.82
C SER A 8 0.24 -6.93 4.97
N ILE A 9 0.49 -5.73 5.47
CA ILE A 9 1.30 -4.70 4.82
C ILE A 9 2.32 -4.25 5.86
N SER A 10 3.60 -4.21 5.49
CA SER A 10 4.65 -3.70 6.35
C SER A 10 5.75 -2.97 5.60
N GLY A 11 6.54 -2.18 6.33
CA GLY A 11 7.78 -1.60 5.82
C GLY A 11 7.94 -0.11 6.12
N LYS A 12 8.99 0.51 5.59
CA LYS A 12 9.22 1.95 5.81
C LYS A 12 8.45 2.71 4.73
N HIS A 13 7.38 3.38 5.15
CA HIS A 13 6.53 4.23 4.34
C HIS A 13 6.39 5.57 5.07
N ILE A 14 6.39 6.68 4.33
CA ILE A 14 6.07 7.97 4.95
C ILE A 14 4.58 8.19 4.88
N ASP A 15 3.95 8.32 6.04
CA ASP A 15 2.55 8.71 6.20
C ASP A 15 2.34 10.19 5.85
N ILE A 16 2.56 10.54 4.58
CA ILE A 16 2.18 11.85 4.04
C ILE A 16 0.64 12.04 4.11
N MET A 17 -0.12 10.97 4.34
CA MET A 17 -1.55 10.90 4.07
C MET A 17 -2.45 10.58 5.26
N ASP A 18 -1.91 10.07 6.37
CA ASP A 18 -2.72 9.64 7.51
C ASP A 18 -2.99 10.78 8.50
N ASP A 19 -2.13 11.81 8.58
CA ASP A 19 -2.42 13.03 9.35
C ASP A 19 -1.81 14.30 8.74
N PRO A 20 -2.60 15.14 8.04
CA PRO A 20 -2.13 16.42 7.53
C PRO A 20 -1.71 17.39 8.66
N ALA A 21 -2.16 17.22 9.91
CA ALA A 21 -1.79 18.07 11.04
C ALA A 21 -0.43 17.72 11.67
N ARG A 22 0.10 16.51 11.44
CA ARG A 22 1.40 16.06 11.97
C ARG A 22 2.63 16.55 11.19
N GLY A 23 2.43 17.21 10.06
CA GLY A 23 3.54 17.60 9.17
C GLY A 23 4.17 16.38 8.50
N TYR A 24 5.21 16.61 7.68
CA TYR A 24 5.97 15.55 6.99
C TYR A 24 6.92 14.85 7.97
N GLU A 25 6.44 14.39 9.12
CA GLU A 25 7.24 13.60 10.03
C GLU A 25 7.46 12.22 9.41
N VAL A 26 8.72 11.91 9.10
CA VAL A 26 9.13 10.53 8.84
C VAL A 26 8.96 9.80 10.15
N GLY A 27 7.84 9.10 10.32
CA GLY A 27 7.72 8.13 11.40
C GLY A 27 8.90 7.17 11.30
N GLU A 28 9.73 7.09 12.34
CA GLU A 28 10.76 6.04 12.42
C GLU A 28 10.12 4.65 12.41
N ASP A 29 8.87 4.58 12.88
CA ASP A 29 8.03 3.41 12.90
C ASP A 29 7.48 3.14 11.50
N GLY A 30 7.88 2.01 10.92
CA GLY A 30 7.33 1.55 9.64
C GLY A 30 5.82 1.30 9.73
N ILE A 31 5.15 1.29 8.58
CA ILE A 31 3.77 0.83 8.50
C ILE A 31 3.71 -0.65 8.92
N GLU A 32 2.74 -1.02 9.74
CA GLU A 32 2.36 -2.40 10.03
C GLU A 32 0.83 -2.50 10.10
N VAL A 33 0.25 -3.14 9.08
CA VAL A 33 -1.21 -3.34 8.97
C VAL A 33 -1.49 -4.82 8.77
N VAL A 34 -2.35 -5.39 9.59
CA VAL A 34 -2.91 -6.74 9.40
C VAL A 34 -4.42 -6.63 9.51
N THR A 35 -5.13 -6.79 8.39
CA THR A 35 -6.58 -6.58 8.35
C THR A 35 -7.30 -7.61 7.47
N PRO A 36 -8.52 -8.05 7.82
CA PRO A 36 -9.36 -8.81 6.92
C PRO A 36 -9.69 -8.00 5.67
N ALA A 37 -9.69 -8.66 4.51
CA ALA A 37 -10.00 -8.03 3.24
C ALA A 37 -10.81 -8.97 2.33
N ASN A 38 -11.44 -8.38 1.31
CA ASN A 38 -12.07 -9.12 0.23
C ASN A 38 -11.18 -9.13 -1.00
N TYR A 39 -10.93 -10.33 -1.52
CA TYR A 39 -10.20 -10.58 -2.75
C TYR A 39 -11.13 -10.96 -3.90
N TYR A 40 -10.80 -10.47 -5.09
CA TYR A 40 -11.31 -11.03 -6.35
C TYR A 40 -10.31 -10.82 -7.49
N CYS A 41 -10.37 -11.70 -8.49
CA CYS A 41 -9.63 -11.53 -9.74
C CYS A 41 -10.59 -11.21 -10.88
N ARG A 42 -10.28 -10.17 -11.66
CA ARG A 42 -11.07 -9.78 -12.84
C ARG A 42 -10.14 -9.34 -13.96
N ASN A 43 -10.29 -9.95 -15.13
CA ASN A 43 -9.48 -9.69 -16.33
C ASN A 43 -7.97 -9.85 -16.08
N GLY A 44 -7.58 -10.89 -15.32
CA GLY A 44 -6.17 -11.14 -14.97
C GLY A 44 -5.57 -10.13 -13.99
N LYS A 45 -6.39 -9.29 -13.35
CA LYS A 45 -5.96 -8.33 -12.32
C LYS A 45 -6.50 -8.75 -10.98
N HIS A 46 -5.65 -8.70 -9.96
CA HIS A 46 -6.02 -9.01 -8.58
C HIS A 46 -6.47 -7.74 -7.88
N TYR A 47 -7.55 -7.84 -7.12
CA TYR A 47 -8.10 -6.74 -6.34
C TYR A 47 -8.27 -7.17 -4.90
N ILE A 48 -7.81 -6.33 -3.98
CA ILE A 48 -7.95 -6.51 -2.54
C ILE A 48 -8.62 -5.25 -1.99
N LEU A 49 -9.75 -5.43 -1.32
CA LEU A 49 -10.57 -4.36 -0.78
C LEU A 49 -10.68 -4.51 0.74
N TYR A 50 -10.41 -3.44 1.47
CA TYR A 50 -10.64 -3.38 2.90
C TYR A 50 -10.98 -1.95 3.31
N ASP A 51 -11.64 -1.83 4.45
CA ASP A 51 -12.03 -0.56 5.02
C ASP A 51 -11.19 -0.29 6.27
N GLU A 52 -10.71 0.94 6.42
CA GLU A 52 -10.06 1.46 7.63
C GLU A 52 -11.06 2.37 8.37
N VAL A 53 -11.15 2.17 9.68
CA VAL A 53 -11.91 3.03 10.58
C VAL A 53 -10.90 3.70 11.50
N LEU A 54 -10.81 5.03 11.42
CA LEU A 54 -9.94 5.83 12.28
C LEU A 54 -10.70 6.19 13.55
N GLU A 55 -10.15 5.81 14.71
CA GLU A 55 -10.74 6.20 15.99
C GLU A 55 -10.81 7.72 16.13
N GLY A 56 -11.97 8.23 16.56
CA GLY A 56 -12.20 9.67 16.74
C GLY A 56 -12.51 10.46 15.46
N MET A 57 -12.47 9.85 14.27
CA MET A 57 -12.96 10.47 13.04
C MET A 57 -14.26 9.83 12.54
N ALA A 58 -15.23 10.69 12.18
CA ALA A 58 -16.45 10.24 11.52
C ALA A 58 -16.15 9.92 10.06
N GLY A 59 -16.10 8.65 9.70
CA GLY A 59 -15.97 8.20 8.32
C GLY A 59 -15.28 6.85 8.18
N THR A 60 -15.20 6.38 6.94
CA THR A 60 -14.51 5.14 6.58
C THR A 60 -13.58 5.45 5.42
N ILE A 61 -12.33 4.99 5.51
CA ILE A 61 -11.39 5.03 4.41
C ILE A 61 -11.48 3.69 3.67
N LYS A 62 -11.85 3.75 2.40
CA LYS A 62 -11.90 2.58 1.53
C LYS A 62 -10.57 2.40 0.84
N ASN A 63 -9.92 1.27 1.13
CA ASN A 63 -8.68 0.88 0.51
C ASN A 63 -8.93 -0.11 -0.62
N LYS A 64 -8.26 0.15 -1.74
CA LYS A 64 -8.21 -0.77 -2.88
C LYS A 64 -6.78 -0.94 -3.32
N ILE A 65 -6.32 -2.18 -3.22
CA ILE A 65 -5.05 -2.61 -3.80
C ILE A 65 -5.38 -3.33 -5.10
N LYS A 66 -4.65 -2.98 -6.15
CA LYS A 66 -4.78 -3.59 -7.46
C LYS A 66 -3.40 -4.01 -7.94
N ILE A 67 -3.29 -5.28 -8.33
CA ILE A 67 -2.07 -5.86 -8.89
C ILE A 67 -2.35 -6.26 -10.33
N THR A 68 -1.51 -5.80 -11.24
CA THR A 68 -1.56 -6.14 -12.66
C THR A 68 -0.24 -6.78 -13.06
N GLY A 69 -0.28 -8.04 -13.49
CA GLY A 69 0.94 -8.77 -13.86
C GLY A 69 1.93 -8.88 -12.71
N THR A 70 3.22 -8.71 -13.03
CA THR A 70 4.34 -8.80 -12.09
C THR A 70 5.10 -7.49 -11.92
N ASP A 71 4.59 -6.41 -12.51
CA ASP A 71 5.30 -5.15 -12.71
C ASP A 71 4.50 -3.91 -12.26
N CYS A 72 3.24 -4.07 -11.84
CA CYS A 72 2.39 -2.96 -11.47
C CYS A 72 1.56 -3.24 -10.20
N LEU A 73 1.71 -2.35 -9.21
CA LEU A 73 0.93 -2.28 -7.98
C LEU A 73 0.31 -0.89 -7.86
N GLU A 74 -1.00 -0.83 -7.64
CA GLU A 74 -1.72 0.40 -7.34
C GLU A 74 -2.36 0.30 -5.96
N ILE A 75 -2.20 1.33 -5.14
CA ILE A 75 -2.85 1.48 -3.84
C ILE A 75 -3.70 2.74 -3.90
N MET A 76 -5.00 2.58 -3.66
CA MET A 76 -5.97 3.66 -3.75
C MET A 76 -6.71 3.79 -2.40
N LYS A 77 -6.63 4.97 -1.77
CA LYS A 77 -7.48 5.35 -0.63
C LYS A 77 -8.59 6.28 -1.12
N SER A 78 -9.80 6.13 -0.58
CA SER A 78 -10.93 7.04 -0.86
C SER A 78 -11.83 7.19 0.35
N GLY A 79 -12.52 8.32 0.49
CA GLY A 79 -13.35 8.63 1.65
C GLY A 79 -12.93 9.95 2.26
N VAL A 80 -12.65 9.95 3.57
CA VAL A 80 -12.18 11.12 4.33
C VAL A 80 -10.84 11.64 3.78
N THR A 81 -9.98 10.73 3.34
CA THR A 81 -8.75 11.02 2.58
C THR A 81 -8.81 10.29 1.23
N SER A 82 -8.16 10.87 0.21
CA SER A 82 -8.11 10.26 -1.13
C SER A 82 -6.71 10.25 -1.71
N SER A 83 -6.26 9.09 -2.16
CA SER A 83 -4.94 8.91 -2.78
C SER A 83 -4.95 7.82 -3.83
N HIS A 84 -3.95 7.88 -4.71
CA HIS A 84 -3.70 6.86 -5.71
C HIS A 84 -2.19 6.77 -5.97
N MET A 85 -1.54 5.84 -5.28
CA MET A 85 -0.13 5.52 -5.49
C MET A 85 -0.01 4.45 -6.56
N VAL A 86 0.88 4.69 -7.53
CA VAL A 86 1.18 3.76 -8.62
C VAL A 86 2.67 3.40 -8.55
N PHE A 87 2.94 2.14 -8.26
CA PHE A 87 4.26 1.56 -8.31
C PHE A 87 4.35 0.75 -9.59
N GLU A 88 5.30 1.11 -10.44
CA GLU A 88 5.51 0.41 -11.71
C GLU A 88 7.01 0.16 -11.89
N LYS A 89 7.37 -1.09 -12.12
CA LYS A 89 8.77 -1.54 -12.14
C LYS A 89 9.59 -0.71 -13.13
N ASN A 90 10.71 -0.16 -12.65
CA ASN A 90 11.65 0.68 -13.42
C ASN A 90 11.02 1.97 -13.98
N LYS A 91 9.93 2.46 -13.41
CA LYS A 91 9.31 3.73 -13.79
C LYS A 91 9.16 4.69 -12.61
N LYS A 92 9.18 5.96 -12.96
CA LYS A 92 8.82 7.07 -12.09
C LYS A 92 7.40 7.52 -12.40
N ASN A 93 6.50 7.37 -11.45
CA ASN A 93 5.14 7.90 -11.53
C ASN A 93 5.08 9.24 -10.78
N LEU A 94 4.38 10.21 -11.35
CA LEU A 94 4.25 11.55 -10.79
C LEU A 94 2.77 11.87 -10.63
N THR A 95 2.33 12.29 -9.45
CA THR A 95 0.91 12.53 -9.16
C THR A 95 0.74 13.73 -8.23
N TYR A 96 -0.30 14.53 -8.48
CA TYR A 96 -0.68 15.61 -7.59
C TYR A 96 -1.66 15.11 -6.54
N TYR A 97 -1.27 15.13 -5.28
CA TYR A 97 -2.18 14.88 -4.16
C TYR A 97 -2.78 16.18 -3.64
N LYS A 98 -4.08 16.15 -3.38
CA LYS A 98 -4.78 17.25 -2.72
C LYS A 98 -4.71 17.02 -1.22
N THR A 99 -4.11 17.95 -0.50
CA THR A 99 -4.14 18.02 0.96
C THR A 99 -4.97 19.25 1.35
N PRO A 100 -5.41 19.36 2.62
CA PRO A 100 -6.07 20.57 3.12
C PRO A 100 -5.23 21.85 2.94
N TYR A 101 -3.91 21.73 2.78
CA TYR A 101 -2.98 22.87 2.62
C TYR A 101 -2.63 23.18 1.16
N GLY A 102 -3.16 22.44 0.19
CA GLY A 102 -2.94 22.68 -1.22
C GLY A 102 -2.63 21.42 -2.02
N GLN A 103 -2.09 21.60 -3.21
CA GLN A 103 -1.65 20.49 -4.06
C GLN A 103 -0.18 20.21 -3.81
N MET A 104 0.15 18.93 -3.66
CA MET A 104 1.48 18.44 -3.43
C MET A 104 1.87 17.52 -4.57
N LEU A 105 3.01 17.78 -5.21
CA LEU A 105 3.53 16.93 -6.27
C LEU A 105 4.33 15.79 -5.66
N VAL A 106 3.88 14.55 -5.86
CA VAL A 106 4.56 13.37 -5.37
C VAL A 106 5.10 12.53 -6.52
N GLY A 107 6.40 12.25 -6.47
CA GLY A 107 7.09 11.34 -7.37
C GLY A 107 7.37 10.01 -6.68
N VAL A 108 6.99 8.90 -7.31
CA VAL A 108 7.27 7.54 -6.85
C VAL A 108 8.17 6.88 -7.87
N ASN A 109 9.43 6.65 -7.52
CA ASN A 109 10.43 6.03 -8.38
C ASN A 109 10.67 4.58 -7.95
N THR A 110 10.05 3.62 -8.63
CA THR A 110 10.12 2.20 -8.22
C THR A 110 11.43 1.57 -8.70
N LYS A 111 12.34 1.28 -7.77
CA LYS A 111 13.66 0.72 -8.03
C LYS A 111 13.64 -0.78 -8.22
N ASN A 112 12.89 -1.46 -7.35
CA ASN A 112 12.71 -2.90 -7.45
C ASN A 112 11.27 -3.28 -7.11
N MET A 113 10.78 -4.30 -7.78
CA MET A 113 9.47 -4.88 -7.55
C MET A 113 9.51 -6.38 -7.83
N GLU A 114 9.01 -7.14 -6.86
CA GLU A 114 8.80 -8.58 -6.91
C GLU A 114 7.35 -8.87 -6.54
N ILE A 115 6.64 -9.58 -7.42
CA ILE A 115 5.26 -10.00 -7.21
C ILE A 115 5.21 -11.50 -7.50
N SER A 116 4.74 -12.28 -6.52
CA SER A 116 4.44 -13.70 -6.66
C SER A 116 2.95 -13.94 -6.44
N VAL A 117 2.37 -14.78 -7.28
CA VAL A 117 0.97 -15.19 -7.20
C VAL A 117 0.94 -16.70 -7.24
N ASP A 118 0.66 -17.30 -6.09
CA ASP A 118 0.52 -18.73 -5.88
C ASP A 118 -0.95 -19.08 -5.60
N GLU A 119 -1.24 -20.37 -5.42
CA GLU A 119 -2.61 -20.83 -5.17
C GLU A 119 -3.20 -20.23 -3.89
N ASP A 120 -2.42 -20.14 -2.81
CA ASP A 120 -2.88 -19.71 -1.49
C ASP A 120 -2.12 -18.50 -0.93
N GLN A 121 -1.36 -17.80 -1.77
CA GLN A 121 -0.64 -16.59 -1.35
C GLN A 121 -0.40 -15.64 -2.52
N ILE A 122 -0.49 -14.34 -2.24
CA ILE A 122 0.10 -13.30 -3.09
C ILE A 122 1.16 -12.58 -2.25
N GLY A 123 2.39 -12.55 -2.75
CA GLY A 123 3.50 -11.83 -2.14
C GLY A 123 3.88 -10.63 -3.00
N VAL A 124 4.08 -9.48 -2.37
CA VAL A 124 4.55 -8.26 -3.05
C VAL A 124 5.66 -7.61 -2.24
N LYS A 125 6.76 -7.28 -2.90
CA LYS A 125 7.86 -6.48 -2.35
C LYS A 125 8.15 -5.33 -3.30
N VAL A 126 8.20 -4.12 -2.77
CA VAL A 126 8.49 -2.90 -3.53
C VAL A 126 9.54 -2.10 -2.80
N ALA A 127 10.60 -1.71 -3.51
CA ALA A 127 11.56 -0.71 -3.06
C ALA A 127 11.46 0.50 -3.99
N TYR A 128 11.27 1.69 -3.42
CA TYR A 128 11.05 2.91 -4.19
C TYR A 128 11.60 4.15 -3.48
N GLU A 129 11.95 5.16 -4.26
CA GLU A 129 12.24 6.50 -3.75
C GLU A 129 10.97 7.35 -3.84
N LEU A 130 10.79 8.21 -2.84
CA LEU A 130 9.70 9.18 -2.78
C LEU A 130 10.28 10.58 -2.92
N ASP A 131 9.77 11.32 -3.90
CA ASP A 131 10.07 12.74 -4.09
C ASP A 131 8.84 13.57 -3.79
N VAL A 132 9.04 14.72 -3.17
CA VAL A 132 8.00 15.70 -2.88
C VAL A 132 8.42 17.04 -3.45
N ASN A 133 7.60 17.62 -4.32
CA ASN A 133 7.89 18.89 -4.97
C ASN A 133 9.30 18.96 -5.59
N HIS A 134 9.74 17.84 -6.18
CA HIS A 134 11.07 17.60 -6.78
C HIS A 134 12.24 17.41 -5.81
N GLU A 135 12.00 17.42 -4.51
CA GLU A 135 13.02 17.13 -3.50
C GLU A 135 12.96 15.65 -3.09
N PRO A 136 14.10 14.93 -3.08
CA PRO A 136 14.16 13.56 -2.55
C PRO A 136 13.79 13.57 -1.06
N MET A 137 12.82 12.75 -0.70
CA MET A 137 12.28 12.71 0.67
C MET A 137 12.69 11.45 1.41
N ALA A 138 12.57 10.27 0.79
CA ALA A 138 13.04 9.01 1.40
C ALA A 138 13.15 7.83 0.45
N ASP A 139 13.96 6.86 0.88
CA ASP A 139 13.96 5.47 0.41
C ASP A 139 12.95 4.64 1.20
N CYS A 140 11.92 4.16 0.53
CA CYS A 140 10.81 3.44 1.12
C CYS A 140 10.80 1.97 0.69
N ARG A 141 10.20 1.11 1.52
CA ARG A 141 9.95 -0.30 1.23
C ARG A 141 8.56 -0.69 1.65
N ILE A 142 7.85 -1.41 0.78
CA ILE A 142 6.57 -2.05 1.09
C ILE A 142 6.74 -3.56 0.91
N ASN A 143 6.39 -4.31 1.94
CA ASN A 143 6.17 -5.74 1.90
C ASN A 143 4.68 -6.00 2.11
N MET A 144 4.10 -6.87 1.30
CA MET A 144 2.69 -7.20 1.41
C MET A 144 2.49 -8.69 1.19
N SER A 145 1.63 -9.29 2.02
CA SER A 145 1.24 -10.69 1.93
C SER A 145 -0.29 -10.78 2.00
N ILE A 146 -0.88 -11.50 1.05
CA ILE A 146 -2.33 -11.76 1.02
C ILE A 146 -2.53 -13.27 1.05
N VAL A 147 -3.22 -13.75 2.08
CA VAL A 147 -3.46 -15.19 2.32
C VAL A 147 -4.94 -15.46 2.62
N PRO A 148 -5.49 -16.64 2.32
CA PRO A 148 -6.86 -17.00 2.72
C PRO A 148 -7.04 -16.89 4.23
N ARG A 149 -8.19 -16.34 4.66
CA ARG A 149 -8.46 -16.13 6.09
C ARG A 149 -8.56 -17.44 6.90
N ASN A 150 -8.91 -18.54 6.24
CA ASN A 150 -9.11 -19.85 6.86
C ASN A 150 -7.93 -20.83 6.66
N SER A 151 -6.78 -20.37 6.16
CA SER A 151 -5.59 -21.21 6.04
C SER A 151 -5.10 -21.63 7.42
N LYS A 152 -5.41 -22.87 7.83
CA LYS A 152 -4.79 -23.49 9.01
C LYS A 152 -3.29 -23.62 8.76
N GLY A 153 -2.48 -22.78 9.41
CA GLY A 153 -1.04 -23.03 9.56
C GLY A 153 -0.07 -22.15 8.78
N VAL A 154 -0.37 -20.87 8.54
CA VAL A 154 0.70 -19.92 8.16
C VAL A 154 1.24 -19.27 9.43
N SER A 155 2.36 -19.77 9.93
CA SER A 155 3.21 -18.99 10.84
C SER A 155 3.69 -17.76 10.07
N MET A 156 3.10 -16.61 10.35
CA MET A 156 3.66 -15.32 9.93
C MET A 156 4.99 -15.15 10.68
N GLN A 157 6.09 -15.63 10.09
CA GLN A 157 7.41 -15.18 10.52
C GLN A 157 7.55 -13.74 10.02
N LEU A 158 7.37 -12.81 10.95
CA LEU A 158 7.91 -11.47 10.84
C LEU A 158 9.43 -11.62 10.86
N ASP A 159 10.06 -11.73 9.70
CA ASP A 159 11.51 -11.57 9.56
C ASP A 159 11.84 -10.09 9.78
N ILE A 160 11.95 -9.72 11.06
CA ILE A 160 12.58 -8.47 11.50
C ILE A 160 14.06 -8.81 11.68
N ARG A 161 14.89 -8.43 10.70
CA ARG A 161 16.33 -8.27 10.85
C ARG A 161 16.76 -6.94 10.28
#